data_AF-A0A061N9G0-F1
#
_entry.id   AF-A0A061N9G0-F1
#
_cell.length_a   1.000
_cell.length_b   1.000
_cell.length_c   1.000
_cell.angle_alpha   90.00
_cell.angle_beta   90.00
_cell.angle_gamma   90.00
#
_symmetry.space_group_name_H-M   'P 1'
#
loop_
_entity.id
_entity.type
_entity.pdbx_description
1 polymer ?
#
loop_
_entity_poly.entity_id
_entity_poly.type
_entity_poly.pdbx_seq_one_letter_code
_entity_poly.pdbx_strand_id
1 'polypeptide(L)'
;MIIIVYATISGFTTIVTTSTLVGPFVLLLIVLTLLAFVRDIEFDKFLPMFQYPYDHYVKSVGFYLIKSVIDNILILFYLYPRHASNFKGTIKGIKIGYLLSVIILALLNFFTINALGPKLTSMEVFPAFRTMQNSGMLSDAFALKSSLFVIWYFTMFFSLCVYKHVISDVLRSINVKPSKTLQIFTGAIIVVVAAYYTANTIEEIEFYRSWSIYISIASFALFFILLLHMRLKNRSIEYSVTNHR
;
A
#
# COMPACT_ATOMS: atom_id res chain seq x y z
N MET A 1 11.51 -11.69 1.13
CA MET A 1 10.35 -12.51 1.53
C MET A 1 10.55 -13.30 2.83
N ILE A 2 11.68 -14.00 3.04
CA ILE A 2 11.96 -14.72 4.30
C ILE A 2 11.89 -13.80 5.53
N ILE A 3 12.42 -12.58 5.42
CA ILE A 3 12.37 -11.56 6.49
C ILE A 3 10.91 -11.20 6.86
N ILE A 4 10.00 -11.16 5.89
CA ILE A 4 8.58 -10.87 6.12
C ILE A 4 7.93 -12.00 6.91
N VAL A 5 8.25 -13.26 6.58
CA VAL A 5 7.77 -14.43 7.34
C VAL A 5 8.25 -14.35 8.77
N TYR A 6 9.54 -14.07 8.98
CA TYR A 6 10.11 -13.90 10.32
C TYR A 6 9.43 -12.76 11.09
N ALA A 7 9.23 -11.59 10.45
CA ALA A 7 8.52 -10.47 11.06
C ALA A 7 7.10 -10.82 11.50
N THR A 8 6.36 -11.61 10.69
CA THR A 8 5.01 -12.07 11.07
C THR A 8 4.99 -13.14 12.16
N ILE A 9 6.03 -13.97 12.29
CA ILE A 9 6.19 -14.91 13.41
C ILE A 9 6.37 -14.14 14.73
N SER A 10 7.12 -13.04 14.69
CA SER A 10 7.34 -12.15 15.85
C SER A 10 6.11 -11.35 16.29
N GLY A 11 5.01 -11.43 15.53
CA GLY A 11 3.72 -10.87 15.90
C GLY A 11 3.48 -9.41 15.48
N PHE A 12 2.21 -9.01 15.53
CA PHE A 12 1.75 -7.71 15.03
C PHE A 12 2.34 -6.51 15.77
N THR A 13 2.47 -6.60 17.10
CA THR A 13 3.05 -5.53 17.92
C THR A 13 4.46 -5.17 17.46
N THR A 14 5.27 -6.17 17.11
CA THR A 14 6.63 -5.97 16.61
C THR A 14 6.64 -5.18 15.30
N ILE A 15 5.71 -5.49 14.39
CA ILE A 15 5.55 -4.76 13.12
C ILE A 15 5.20 -3.29 13.39
N VAL A 16 4.23 -3.03 14.27
CA VAL A 16 3.76 -1.66 14.61
C VAL A 16 4.85 -0.84 15.30
N THR A 17 5.55 -1.43 16.27
CA THR A 17 6.64 -0.73 16.97
C THR A 17 7.77 -0.39 16.00
N THR A 18 8.13 -1.33 15.12
CA THR A 18 9.15 -1.09 14.09
C THR A 18 8.69 -0.02 13.10
N SER A 19 7.42 -0.03 12.67
CA SER A 19 6.90 1.01 11.77
C SER A 19 6.86 2.38 12.43
N THR A 20 6.63 2.45 13.74
CA THR A 20 6.64 3.70 14.50
C THR A 20 8.05 4.27 14.59
N LEU A 21 9.07 3.40 14.71
CA LEU A 21 10.47 3.79 14.71
C LEU A 21 10.96 4.25 13.33
N VAL A 22 10.62 3.49 12.28
CA VAL A 22 11.09 3.75 10.90
C VAL A 22 10.29 4.87 10.21
N GLY A 23 9.02 5.05 10.56
CA GLY A 23 8.10 6.00 9.95
C GLY A 23 8.64 7.44 9.86
N PRO A 24 9.16 8.03 10.95
CA PRO A 24 9.76 9.37 10.92
C PRO A 24 10.94 9.49 9.94
N PHE A 25 11.79 8.46 9.83
CA PHE A 25 12.91 8.46 8.88
C PHE A 25 12.42 8.41 7.44
N VAL A 26 11.40 7.60 7.15
CA VAL A 26 10.79 7.53 5.82
C VAL A 26 10.14 8.87 5.45
N LEU A 27 9.43 9.50 6.39
CA LEU A 27 8.83 10.83 6.19
C LEU A 27 9.90 11.89 5.93
N LEU A 28 11.01 11.87 6.68
CA LEU A 28 12.14 12.77 6.45
C LEU A 28 12.71 12.58 5.04
N LEU A 29 12.94 11.34 4.59
CA LEU A 29 13.42 11.05 3.24
C LEU A 29 12.45 11.56 2.17
N ILE A 30 11.13 11.40 2.37
CA ILE A 30 10.11 11.94 1.45
C ILE A 30 10.23 13.46 1.36
N VAL A 31 10.33 14.16 2.48
CA VAL A 31 10.48 15.62 2.49
C VAL A 31 11.75 16.06 1.76
N LEU A 32 12.88 15.40 2.01
CA LEU A 32 14.15 15.69 1.33
C LEU A 32 14.05 15.45 -0.19
N THR A 33 13.37 14.38 -0.61
CA THR A 33 13.12 14.11 -2.03
C THR A 33 12.23 15.18 -2.66
N LEU A 34 11.16 15.61 -1.98
CA LEU A 34 10.29 16.68 -2.48
C LEU A 34 11.06 18.00 -2.62
N LEU A 35 11.94 18.33 -1.67
CA LEU A 35 12.79 19.52 -1.74
C LEU A 35 13.77 19.45 -2.93
N ALA A 36 14.30 18.26 -3.23
CA ALA A 36 15.16 18.07 -4.40
C ALA A 36 14.42 18.37 -5.70
N PHE A 37 13.15 17.93 -5.81
CA PHE A 37 12.31 18.18 -6.99
C PHE A 37 11.94 19.64 -7.22
N VAL A 38 12.06 20.51 -6.22
CA VAL A 38 11.73 21.94 -6.37
C VAL A 38 12.61 22.63 -7.42
N ARG A 39 13.83 22.13 -7.65
CA ARG A 39 14.78 22.76 -8.58
C ARG A 39 14.45 22.49 -10.06
N ASP A 40 13.73 21.40 -10.34
CA ASP A 40 13.43 20.95 -11.71
C ASP A 40 12.01 21.32 -12.14
N ILE A 41 11.37 22.29 -11.47
CA ILE A 41 10.02 22.72 -11.81
C ILE A 41 10.05 23.61 -13.07
N GLU A 42 9.42 23.12 -14.14
CA GLU A 42 9.05 23.92 -15.30
C GLU A 42 7.52 23.99 -15.40
N PHE A 43 6.93 25.12 -14.96
CA PHE A 43 5.47 25.29 -14.93
C PHE A 43 4.81 25.14 -16.30
N ASP A 44 5.53 25.43 -17.39
CA ASP A 44 5.03 25.29 -18.76
C ASP A 44 4.64 23.85 -19.10
N LYS A 45 5.34 22.87 -18.54
CA LYS A 45 5.05 21.44 -18.72
C LYS A 45 3.76 21.01 -18.01
N PHE A 46 3.30 21.78 -17.02
CA PHE A 46 2.07 21.51 -16.29
C PHE A 46 0.82 22.08 -16.97
N LEU A 47 0.97 23.16 -17.76
CA LEU A 47 -0.13 23.89 -18.39
C LEU A 47 -1.05 23.11 -19.36
N PRO A 48 -0.71 21.96 -19.98
CA PRO A 48 -1.70 21.17 -20.74
C PRO A 48 -2.67 20.40 -19.81
N MET A 49 -3.32 21.10 -18.88
CA MET A 49 -4.39 20.57 -18.05
C MET A 49 -5.74 20.68 -18.76
N PHE A 50 -6.70 19.82 -18.38
CA PHE A 50 -8.09 19.90 -18.84
C PHE A 50 -8.29 19.79 -20.37
N GLN A 51 -7.35 19.16 -21.08
CA GLN A 51 -7.46 18.93 -22.53
C GLN A 51 -8.43 17.80 -22.90
N TYR A 52 -8.75 16.91 -21.96
CA TYR A 52 -9.66 15.79 -22.20
C TYR A 52 -11.09 16.11 -21.70
N PRO A 53 -12.11 15.41 -22.19
CA PRO A 53 -13.47 15.56 -21.66
C PRO A 53 -13.55 15.09 -20.20
N TYR A 54 -14.54 15.59 -19.46
CA TYR A 54 -14.68 15.34 -18.02
C TYR A 54 -14.76 13.84 -17.64
N ASP A 55 -15.37 13.03 -18.50
CA ASP A 55 -15.54 11.59 -18.25
C ASP A 55 -14.20 10.84 -18.17
N HIS A 56 -13.18 11.28 -18.91
CA HIS A 56 -11.84 10.72 -18.85
C HIS A 56 -11.22 10.93 -17.47
N TYR A 57 -11.36 12.12 -16.87
CA TYR A 57 -10.83 12.40 -15.53
C TYR A 57 -11.49 11.52 -14.47
N VAL A 58 -12.83 11.38 -14.52
CA VAL A 58 -13.57 10.52 -13.58
C VAL A 58 -13.15 9.06 -13.72
N LYS A 59 -13.00 8.56 -14.95
CA LYS A 59 -12.51 7.19 -15.21
C LYS A 59 -11.09 6.99 -14.69
N SER A 60 -10.19 7.94 -14.91
CA SER A 60 -8.80 7.86 -14.42
C SER A 60 -8.72 7.87 -12.90
N VAL A 61 -9.48 8.74 -12.23
CA VAL A 61 -9.55 8.77 -10.76
C VAL A 61 -10.16 7.49 -10.22
N GLY A 62 -11.26 7.00 -10.81
CA GLY A 62 -11.89 5.74 -10.43
C GLY A 62 -10.93 4.55 -10.56
N PHE A 63 -10.21 4.46 -11.68
CA PHE A 63 -9.20 3.42 -11.90
C PHE A 63 -8.08 3.47 -10.86
N TYR A 64 -7.58 4.68 -10.52
CA TYR A 64 -6.56 4.85 -9.50
C TYR A 64 -7.05 4.43 -8.11
N LEU A 65 -8.26 4.82 -7.72
CA LEU A 65 -8.85 4.46 -6.43
C LEU A 65 -9.01 2.94 -6.29
N ILE A 66 -9.55 2.29 -7.33
CA ILE A 66 -9.72 0.84 -7.38
C ILE A 66 -8.36 0.14 -7.23
N LYS A 67 -7.38 0.53 -8.06
CA LYS A 67 -6.07 -0.11 -8.11
C LYS A 67 -5.25 0.03 -6.82
N SER A 68 -5.27 1.20 -6.18
CA SER A 68 -4.26 1.52 -5.14
C SER A 68 -4.84 1.79 -3.76
N VAL A 69 -6.09 2.25 -3.67
CA VAL A 69 -6.64 2.79 -2.41
C VAL A 69 -7.57 1.80 -1.73
N ILE A 70 -8.47 1.15 -2.48
CA ILE A 70 -9.53 0.30 -1.91
C ILE A 70 -8.92 -0.86 -1.11
N ASP A 71 -7.99 -1.62 -1.69
CA ASP A 71 -7.43 -2.82 -1.05
C ASP A 71 -6.74 -2.49 0.29
N ASN A 72 -5.95 -1.42 0.32
CA ASN A 72 -5.26 -0.96 1.53
C ASN A 72 -6.24 -0.53 2.63
N ILE A 73 -7.30 0.19 2.25
CA ILE A 73 -8.34 0.63 3.20
C ILE A 73 -9.13 -0.57 3.75
N LEU A 74 -9.50 -1.54 2.92
CA LEU A 74 -10.20 -2.75 3.36
C LEU A 74 -9.36 -3.55 4.36
N ILE A 75 -8.07 -3.67 4.09
CA ILE A 75 -7.11 -4.34 4.98
C ILE A 75 -7.00 -3.61 6.33
N LEU A 76 -6.88 -2.29 6.31
CA LEU A 76 -6.87 -1.47 7.52
C LEU A 76 -8.18 -1.62 8.31
N PHE A 77 -9.34 -1.63 7.65
CA PHE A 77 -10.63 -1.83 8.30
C PHE A 77 -10.80 -3.23 8.90
N TYR A 78 -10.24 -4.27 8.28
CA TYR A 78 -10.25 -5.62 8.85
C TYR A 78 -9.38 -5.69 10.12
N LEU A 79 -8.20 -5.08 10.07
CA LEU A 79 -7.19 -5.19 11.12
C LEU A 79 -7.56 -4.38 12.37
N TYR A 80 -8.18 -3.22 12.13
CA TYR A 80 -8.58 -2.23 13.11
C TYR A 80 -9.37 -2.77 14.32
N PRO A 81 -10.54 -3.43 14.16
CA PRO A 81 -11.36 -3.86 15.29
C PRO A 81 -10.69 -4.94 16.15
N ARG A 82 -9.63 -5.59 15.67
CA ARG A 82 -8.97 -6.71 16.35
C ARG A 82 -7.77 -6.30 17.20
N HIS A 83 -7.11 -5.20 16.84
CA HIS A 83 -5.83 -4.80 17.44
C HIS A 83 -5.87 -3.38 18.04
N ALA A 84 -6.93 -2.61 17.82
CA ALA A 84 -7.05 -1.28 18.39
C ALA A 84 -7.53 -1.32 19.85
N SER A 85 -6.73 -0.75 20.76
CA SER A 85 -7.13 -0.52 22.16
C SER A 85 -8.09 0.65 22.32
N ASN A 86 -7.99 1.68 21.45
CA ASN A 86 -8.86 2.87 21.47
C ASN A 86 -9.45 3.15 20.08
N PHE A 87 -10.74 2.87 19.93
CA PHE A 87 -11.50 3.05 18.69
C PHE A 87 -11.39 4.47 18.13
N LYS A 88 -11.67 5.49 18.94
CA LYS A 88 -11.67 6.89 18.48
C LYS A 88 -10.28 7.37 18.08
N GLY A 89 -9.26 6.99 18.85
CA GLY A 89 -7.87 7.36 18.59
C GLY A 89 -7.35 6.78 17.27
N THR A 90 -7.63 5.50 17.01
CA THR A 90 -7.15 4.83 15.81
C THR A 90 -7.86 5.31 14.54
N ILE A 91 -9.17 5.60 14.57
CA ILE A 91 -9.86 6.22 13.42
C ILE A 91 -9.22 7.57 13.06
N LYS A 92 -8.90 8.37 14.08
CA LYS A 92 -8.20 9.65 13.85
C LYS A 92 -6.84 9.41 13.20
N GLY A 93 -6.08 8.41 13.68
CA GLY A 93 -4.80 8.02 13.10
C GLY A 93 -4.91 7.60 11.62
N ILE A 94 -5.87 6.74 11.29
CA ILE A 94 -6.12 6.29 9.91
C ILE A 94 -6.48 7.49 9.01
N LYS A 95 -7.35 8.39 9.48
CA LYS A 95 -7.72 9.60 8.71
C LYS A 95 -6.53 10.51 8.45
N ILE A 96 -5.70 10.76 9.46
CA ILE A 96 -4.50 11.60 9.32
C ILE A 96 -3.51 10.95 8.36
N GLY A 97 -3.23 9.65 8.53
CA GLY A 97 -2.32 8.90 7.65
C GLY A 97 -2.80 8.87 6.20
N TYR A 98 -4.09 8.68 5.98
CA TYR A 98 -4.70 8.74 4.65
C TYR A 98 -4.56 10.13 4.03
N LEU A 99 -4.94 11.19 4.75
CA LEU A 99 -4.83 12.57 4.25
C LEU A 99 -3.39 12.95 3.91
N LEU A 100 -2.44 12.58 4.80
CA LEU A 100 -1.02 12.81 4.58
C LEU A 100 -0.52 12.08 3.32
N SER A 101 -0.94 10.84 3.12
CA SER A 101 -0.56 10.04 1.94
C SER A 101 -1.09 10.64 0.65
N VAL A 102 -2.34 11.13 0.66
CA VAL A 102 -2.95 11.82 -0.48
C VAL A 102 -2.19 13.10 -0.83
N ILE A 103 -1.82 13.90 0.17
CA ILE A 103 -1.05 15.14 -0.04
C ILE A 103 0.34 14.83 -0.62
N ILE A 104 1.07 13.88 -0.02
CA ILE A 104 2.39 13.48 -0.50
C ILE A 104 2.33 12.98 -1.95
N LEU A 105 1.35 12.14 -2.27
CA LEU A 105 1.16 11.62 -3.62
C LEU A 105 0.81 12.74 -4.62
N ALA A 106 -0.09 13.65 -4.25
CA ALA A 106 -0.45 14.78 -5.10
C ALA A 106 0.77 15.66 -5.40
N LEU A 107 1.61 15.94 -4.39
CA LEU A 107 2.87 16.66 -4.56
C LEU A 107 3.84 15.91 -5.47
N LEU A 108 4.06 14.60 -5.23
CA LEU A 108 4.94 13.79 -6.08
C LEU A 108 4.49 13.80 -7.54
N ASN A 109 3.19 13.64 -7.81
CA ASN A 109 2.65 13.70 -9.17
C ASN A 109 2.83 15.10 -9.78
N PHE A 110 2.56 16.15 -9.01
CA PHE A 110 2.77 17.53 -9.45
C PHE A 110 4.23 17.76 -9.87
N PHE A 111 5.20 17.44 -9.00
CA PHE A 111 6.63 17.61 -9.30
C PHE A 111 7.07 16.78 -10.50
N THR A 112 6.64 15.52 -10.57
CA THR A 112 7.00 14.60 -11.65
C THR A 112 6.49 15.09 -13.01
N ILE A 113 5.26 15.60 -13.07
CA ILE A 113 4.69 16.16 -14.30
C ILE A 113 5.40 17.46 -14.68
N ASN A 114 5.72 18.33 -13.72
CA ASN A 114 6.45 19.56 -14.00
C ASN A 114 7.88 19.30 -14.49
N ALA A 115 8.56 18.26 -13.99
CA ALA A 115 9.92 17.95 -14.40
C ALA A 115 9.97 17.24 -15.77
N LEU A 116 9.18 16.17 -15.96
CA LEU A 116 9.24 15.31 -17.15
C LEU A 116 8.23 15.70 -18.25
N GLY A 117 7.15 16.39 -17.90
CA GLY A 117 6.02 16.64 -18.78
C GLY A 117 5.06 15.43 -18.90
N PRO A 118 3.78 15.68 -19.24
CA PRO A 118 2.70 14.68 -19.16
C PRO A 118 2.91 13.47 -20.09
N LYS A 119 3.56 13.67 -21.24
CA LYS A 119 3.81 12.59 -22.21
C LYS A 119 4.83 11.59 -21.68
N LEU A 120 5.94 12.05 -21.10
CA LEU A 120 6.96 11.16 -20.54
C LEU A 120 6.49 10.55 -19.23
N THR A 121 5.82 11.32 -18.36
CA THR A 121 5.24 10.80 -17.11
C THR A 121 4.26 9.66 -17.35
N SER A 122 3.47 9.69 -18.43
CA SER A 122 2.49 8.64 -18.72
C SER A 122 3.09 7.36 -19.31
N MET A 123 4.32 7.41 -19.84
CA MET A 123 5.03 6.26 -20.40
C MET A 123 5.89 5.54 -19.36
N GLU A 124 6.24 6.22 -18.27
CA GLU A 124 7.14 5.70 -17.26
C GLU A 124 6.38 5.00 -16.12
N VAL A 125 6.80 3.78 -15.79
CA VAL A 125 6.21 2.97 -14.70
C VAL A 125 6.52 3.59 -13.33
N PHE A 126 7.70 4.20 -13.20
CA PHE A 126 8.21 4.80 -11.97
C PHE A 126 8.67 6.24 -12.23
N PRO A 127 7.73 7.16 -12.53
CA PRO A 127 8.09 8.46 -13.09
C PRO A 127 8.78 9.38 -12.05
N ALA A 128 8.52 9.19 -10.75
CA ALA A 128 9.27 9.87 -9.69
C ALA A 128 10.75 9.46 -9.65
N PHE A 129 11.06 8.19 -9.93
CA PHE A 129 12.45 7.70 -10.00
C PHE A 129 13.17 8.28 -11.21
N ARG A 130 12.49 8.36 -12.36
CA ARG A 130 13.04 9.00 -13.57
C ARG A 130 13.30 10.48 -13.36
N THR A 131 12.39 11.18 -12.69
CA THR A 131 12.57 12.59 -12.34
C THR A 131 13.85 12.78 -11.53
N MET A 132 14.09 11.94 -10.52
CA MET A 132 15.29 11.99 -9.70
C MET A 132 16.58 11.58 -10.44
N GLN A 133 16.48 10.74 -11.47
CA GLN A 133 17.63 10.40 -12.31
C GLN A 133 18.01 11.57 -13.22
N ASN A 134 17.01 12.23 -13.79
CA ASN A 134 17.14 13.34 -14.74
C ASN A 134 17.43 14.68 -14.07
N SER A 135 17.05 14.86 -12.79
CA SER A 135 17.33 16.07 -12.01
C SER A 135 18.83 16.35 -12.04
N GLY A 136 19.22 17.57 -12.42
CA GLY A 136 20.61 18.01 -12.58
C GLY A 136 21.40 18.11 -11.27
N MET A 137 20.85 17.59 -10.17
CA MET A 137 21.57 17.46 -8.91
C MET A 137 22.82 16.60 -9.14
N LEU A 138 23.97 17.23 -8.87
CA LEU A 138 25.35 16.84 -9.20
C LEU A 138 25.55 15.34 -9.41
N SER A 139 26.44 15.00 -10.34
CA SER A 139 27.04 13.66 -10.53
C SER A 139 27.37 12.91 -9.23
N ASP A 140 27.51 13.63 -8.11
CA ASP A 140 27.99 13.15 -6.82
C ASP A 140 26.90 12.91 -5.77
N ALA A 141 25.63 13.29 -6.02
CA ALA A 141 24.52 13.12 -5.06
C ALA A 141 23.84 11.74 -5.14
N PHE A 142 24.64 10.67 -5.23
CA PHE A 142 24.16 9.27 -5.30
C PHE A 142 23.21 8.90 -4.16
N ALA A 143 23.42 9.48 -2.96
CA ALA A 143 22.61 9.24 -1.76
C ALA A 143 21.15 9.74 -1.87
N LEU A 144 20.91 10.79 -2.66
CA LEU A 144 19.56 11.31 -2.88
C LEU A 144 18.85 10.53 -4.00
N LYS A 145 19.57 10.09 -5.04
CA LYS A 145 19.00 9.20 -6.07
C LYS A 145 18.59 7.84 -5.50
N SER A 146 19.31 7.34 -4.48
CA SER A 146 18.98 6.10 -3.79
C SER A 146 17.88 6.24 -2.72
N SER A 147 17.51 7.45 -2.31
CA SER A 147 16.50 7.66 -1.25
C SER A 147 15.12 7.12 -1.64
N LEU A 148 14.72 7.28 -2.91
CA LEU A 148 13.46 6.73 -3.42
C LEU A 148 13.42 5.20 -3.34
N PHE A 149 14.54 4.53 -3.57
CA PHE A 149 14.62 3.07 -3.41
C PHE A 149 14.45 2.67 -1.94
N VAL A 150 15.05 3.44 -1.02
CA VAL A 150 14.92 3.20 0.43
C VAL A 150 13.47 3.39 0.88
N ILE A 151 12.82 4.49 0.46
CA ILE A 151 11.39 4.76 0.75
C ILE A 151 10.52 3.62 0.22
N TRP A 152 10.72 3.25 -1.05
CA TRP A 152 9.95 2.18 -1.69
C TRP A 152 10.16 0.83 -1.02
N TYR A 153 11.40 0.50 -0.66
CA TYR A 153 11.73 -0.74 0.02
C TYR A 153 11.02 -0.85 1.37
N PHE A 154 11.08 0.18 2.21
CA PHE A 154 10.43 0.16 3.51
C PHE A 154 8.90 0.13 3.41
N THR A 155 8.31 0.94 2.52
CA THR A 155 6.86 0.95 2.31
C THR A 155 6.35 -0.40 1.81
N MET A 156 7.02 -1.00 0.82
CA MET A 156 6.70 -2.35 0.35
C MET A 156 6.87 -3.41 1.45
N PHE A 157 7.96 -3.32 2.22
CA PHE A 157 8.21 -4.25 3.32
C PHE A 157 7.08 -4.24 4.36
N PHE A 158 6.66 -3.06 4.84
CA PHE A 158 5.58 -2.95 5.82
C PHE A 158 4.23 -3.38 5.25
N SER A 159 3.90 -2.99 4.01
CA SER A 159 2.66 -3.41 3.35
C SER A 159 2.57 -4.94 3.26
N LEU A 160 3.66 -5.61 2.83
CA LEU A 160 3.70 -7.07 2.76
C LEU A 160 3.61 -7.74 4.14
N CYS A 161 4.22 -7.16 5.17
CA CYS A 161 4.09 -7.66 6.55
C CYS A 161 2.63 -7.59 7.02
N VAL A 162 1.94 -6.48 6.77
CA VAL A 162 0.51 -6.32 7.11
C VAL A 162 -0.34 -7.33 6.34
N TYR A 163 -0.12 -7.48 5.03
CA TYR A 163 -0.87 -8.43 4.20
C TYR A 163 -0.68 -9.88 4.68
N LYS A 164 0.57 -10.26 4.97
CA LYS A 164 0.90 -11.59 5.48
C LYS A 164 0.26 -11.83 6.85
N HIS A 165 0.25 -10.84 7.73
CA HIS A 165 -0.39 -10.92 9.03
C HIS A 165 -1.90 -11.14 8.90
N VAL A 166 -2.57 -10.38 8.02
CA VAL A 166 -4.01 -10.56 7.72
C VAL A 166 -4.31 -11.97 7.26
N ILE A 167 -3.51 -12.55 6.34
CA ILE A 167 -3.68 -13.94 5.90
C ILE A 167 -3.63 -14.91 7.08
N SER A 168 -2.66 -14.74 7.98
CA SER A 168 -2.55 -15.57 9.18
C SER A 168 -3.73 -15.40 10.14
N ASP A 169 -4.26 -14.19 10.26
CA ASP A 169 -5.42 -13.87 11.10
C ASP A 169 -6.75 -14.40 10.52
N VAL A 170 -6.88 -14.43 9.20
CA VAL A 170 -7.98 -15.08 8.49
C VAL A 170 -7.94 -16.59 8.70
N LEU A 171 -6.77 -17.23 8.53
CA LEU A 171 -6.61 -18.67 8.78
C LEU A 171 -6.96 -19.05 10.23
N ARG A 172 -6.54 -18.23 11.20
CA ARG A 172 -6.92 -18.39 12.61
C ARG A 172 -8.45 -18.31 12.81
N SER A 173 -9.14 -17.49 12.02
CA SER A 173 -10.60 -17.33 12.12
C SER A 173 -11.35 -18.58 11.67
N ILE A 174 -10.78 -19.36 10.74
CA ILE A 174 -11.32 -20.63 10.22
C ILE A 174 -10.82 -21.82 11.07
N ASN A 175 -10.47 -21.58 12.35
CA ASN A 175 -9.96 -22.59 13.30
C ASN A 175 -8.67 -23.32 12.87
N VAL A 176 -7.93 -22.81 11.89
CA VAL A 176 -6.60 -23.32 11.59
C VAL A 176 -5.62 -22.73 12.59
N LYS A 177 -5.08 -23.57 13.49
CA LYS A 177 -4.09 -23.11 14.49
C LYS A 177 -2.86 -22.54 13.78
N PRO A 178 -2.52 -21.26 13.98
CA PRO A 178 -1.32 -20.70 13.38
C PRO A 178 -0.10 -21.29 14.08
N SER A 179 0.45 -22.35 13.51
CA SER A 179 1.77 -22.86 13.88
C SER A 179 2.84 -22.07 13.13
N LYS A 180 4.07 -22.05 13.69
CA LYS A 180 5.25 -21.51 12.99
C LYS A 180 5.39 -22.18 11.61
N THR A 181 5.11 -23.48 11.52
CA THR A 181 5.11 -24.25 10.28
C THR A 181 4.12 -23.72 9.24
N LEU A 182 2.88 -23.38 9.65
CA LEU A 182 1.88 -22.83 8.74
C LEU A 182 2.28 -21.44 8.21
N GLN A 183 2.89 -20.62 9.06
CA GLN A 183 3.40 -19.30 8.65
C GLN A 183 4.56 -19.43 7.65
N ILE A 184 5.46 -20.40 7.85
CA ILE A 184 6.54 -20.72 6.91
C ILE A 184 5.95 -21.22 5.58
N PHE A 185 4.99 -22.14 5.61
CA PHE A 185 4.39 -22.70 4.41
C PHE A 185 3.67 -21.64 3.56
N THR A 186 2.85 -20.82 4.20
CA THR A 186 2.17 -19.70 3.53
C THR A 186 3.17 -18.65 3.02
N GLY A 187 4.29 -18.45 3.71
CA GLY A 187 5.39 -17.63 3.22
C GLY A 187 6.08 -18.21 1.98
N ALA A 188 6.32 -19.52 1.96
CA ALA A 188 6.92 -20.22 0.83
C ALA A 188 6.02 -20.14 -0.42
N ILE A 189 4.70 -20.30 -0.26
CA ILE A 189 3.74 -20.10 -1.36
C ILE A 189 3.87 -18.71 -1.96
N ILE A 190 3.94 -17.67 -1.12
CA ILE A 190 4.08 -16.28 -1.60
C ILE A 190 5.39 -16.11 -2.39
N VAL A 191 6.49 -16.72 -1.95
CA VAL A 191 7.77 -16.70 -2.67
C VAL A 191 7.65 -17.37 -4.03
N VAL A 192 7.05 -18.56 -4.09
CA VAL A 192 6.86 -19.30 -5.33
C VAL A 192 5.99 -18.48 -6.29
N VAL A 193 4.83 -18.01 -5.83
CA VAL A 193 3.93 -17.18 -6.66
C VAL A 193 4.65 -15.93 -7.18
N ALA A 194 5.43 -15.25 -6.33
CA ALA A 194 6.19 -14.07 -6.75
C ALA A 194 7.24 -14.39 -7.83
N ALA A 195 7.89 -15.56 -7.77
CA ALA A 195 8.87 -15.98 -8.76
C ALA A 195 8.25 -16.29 -10.14
N TYR A 196 6.96 -16.67 -10.17
CA TYR A 196 6.24 -17.02 -11.41
C TYR A 196 5.27 -15.92 -11.89
N TYR A 197 5.23 -14.77 -11.21
CA TYR A 197 4.17 -13.79 -11.43
C TYR A 197 4.24 -13.11 -12.80
N THR A 198 5.40 -12.61 -13.22
CA THR A 198 5.59 -11.98 -14.55
C THR A 198 7.04 -12.07 -15.00
N ALA A 199 7.27 -12.46 -16.25
CA ALA A 199 8.62 -12.54 -16.82
C ALA A 199 9.15 -11.16 -17.24
N ASN A 200 8.25 -10.25 -17.62
CA ASN A 200 8.59 -8.92 -18.12
C ASN A 200 7.66 -7.82 -17.56
N THR A 201 8.18 -6.59 -17.49
CA THR A 201 7.44 -5.40 -17.00
C THR A 201 6.24 -5.01 -17.87
N ILE A 202 6.25 -5.34 -19.17
CA ILE A 202 5.12 -5.07 -20.07
C ILE A 202 3.93 -5.96 -19.69
N GLU A 203 4.17 -7.25 -19.49
CA GLU A 203 3.15 -8.20 -19.05
C GLU A 203 2.58 -7.81 -17.69
N GLU A 204 3.41 -7.28 -16.79
CA GLU A 204 2.99 -6.75 -15.49
C GLU A 204 2.01 -5.57 -15.65
N ILE A 205 2.30 -4.60 -16.51
CA ILE A 205 1.42 -3.45 -16.75
C ILE A 205 0.08 -3.91 -17.33
N GLU A 206 0.09 -4.82 -18.31
CA GLU A 206 -1.13 -5.36 -18.92
C GLU A 206 -1.96 -6.19 -17.93
N PHE A 207 -1.28 -6.98 -17.10
CA PHE A 207 -1.90 -7.72 -16.02
C PHE A 207 -2.60 -6.76 -15.06
N TYR A 208 -1.91 -5.73 -14.54
CA TYR A 208 -2.55 -4.76 -13.67
C TYR A 208 -3.69 -4.02 -14.38
N ARG A 209 -3.56 -3.65 -15.65
CA ARG A 209 -4.63 -2.95 -16.37
C ARG A 209 -5.90 -3.81 -16.47
N SER A 210 -5.74 -5.10 -16.71
CA SER A 210 -6.85 -6.02 -16.96
C SER A 210 -7.42 -6.63 -15.67
N TRP A 211 -6.55 -6.96 -14.71
CA TRP A 211 -6.90 -7.72 -13.51
C TRP A 211 -7.19 -6.86 -12.28
N SER A 212 -6.76 -5.60 -12.23
CA SER A 212 -6.95 -4.76 -11.01
C SER A 212 -8.42 -4.65 -10.61
N ILE A 213 -9.34 -4.53 -11.57
CA ILE A 213 -10.78 -4.45 -11.27
C ILE A 213 -11.27 -5.76 -10.62
N TYR A 214 -10.89 -6.91 -11.18
CA TYR A 214 -11.27 -8.21 -10.64
C TYR A 214 -10.67 -8.45 -9.25
N ILE A 215 -9.41 -8.05 -9.04
CA ILE A 215 -8.73 -8.15 -7.74
C ILE A 215 -9.46 -7.30 -6.70
N SER A 216 -9.81 -6.04 -7.02
CA SER A 216 -10.51 -5.18 -6.07
C SER A 216 -11.94 -5.68 -5.78
N ILE A 217 -12.64 -6.23 -6.77
CA ILE A 217 -13.95 -6.88 -6.54
C ILE A 217 -13.79 -8.08 -5.60
N ALA A 218 -12.76 -8.91 -5.83
CA ALA A 218 -12.47 -10.06 -4.98
C ALA A 218 -12.10 -9.64 -3.55
N SER A 219 -11.25 -8.62 -3.39
CA SER A 219 -10.90 -8.02 -2.09
C SER A 219 -12.12 -7.50 -1.35
N PHE A 220 -13.02 -6.81 -2.07
CA PHE A 220 -14.26 -6.30 -1.51
C PHE A 220 -15.19 -7.44 -1.07
N ALA A 221 -15.40 -8.45 -1.92
CA ALA A 221 -16.19 -9.63 -1.57
C ALA A 221 -15.61 -10.35 -0.34
N LEU A 222 -14.30 -10.55 -0.30
CA LEU A 222 -13.59 -11.18 0.80
C LEU A 222 -13.75 -10.38 2.11
N PHE A 223 -13.67 -9.06 2.05
CA PHE A 223 -13.94 -8.18 3.20
C PHE A 223 -15.37 -8.38 3.74
N PHE A 224 -16.39 -8.41 2.88
CA PHE A 224 -17.78 -8.63 3.30
C PHE A 224 -18.00 -10.01 3.90
N ILE A 225 -17.41 -11.06 3.32
CA ILE A 225 -17.48 -12.42 3.87
C ILE A 225 -16.87 -12.47 5.27
N LEU A 226 -15.72 -11.82 5.47
CA LEU A 226 -15.08 -11.75 6.79
C LEU A 226 -15.93 -10.97 7.80
N LEU A 227 -16.56 -9.87 7.39
CA LEU A 227 -17.44 -9.08 8.24
C LEU A 227 -18.68 -9.89 8.66
N LEU A 228 -19.30 -10.61 7.72
CA LEU A 228 -20.43 -11.52 8.00
C LEU A 228 -20.02 -12.63 8.97
N HIS A 229 -18.89 -13.28 8.74
CA HIS A 229 -18.39 -14.31 9.65
C HIS A 229 -18.17 -13.76 11.07
N MET A 230 -17.63 -12.54 11.21
CA MET A 230 -17.47 -11.89 12.50
C MET A 230 -18.80 -11.58 13.18
N ARG A 231 -19.79 -11.07 12.44
CA ARG A 231 -21.15 -10.83 12.96
C ARG A 231 -21.81 -12.11 13.45
N LEU A 232 -21.70 -13.21 12.70
CA LEU A 232 -22.27 -14.50 13.05
C LEU A 232 -21.61 -15.11 14.29
N LYS A 233 -20.27 -15.03 14.38
CA LYS A 233 -19.52 -15.50 15.56
C LYS A 233 -19.88 -14.72 16.82
N ASN A 234 -19.97 -13.38 16.76
CA ASN A 234 -20.38 -12.58 17.91
C ASN A 234 -21.80 -12.92 18.37
N ARG A 235 -22.76 -13.14 17.44
CA ARG A 235 -24.11 -13.58 17.80
C ARG A 235 -24.10 -14.94 18.50
N SER A 236 -23.32 -15.91 18.03
CA SER A 236 -23.25 -17.24 18.66
C SER A 236 -22.75 -17.20 20.12
N ILE A 237 -21.87 -16.24 20.44
CA ILE A 237 -21.36 -16.03 21.81
C ILE A 237 -22.42 -15.31 22.67
N GLU A 238 -23.17 -14.39 22.10
CA GLU A 238 -24.25 -13.68 22.80
C GLU A 238 -25.41 -14.63 23.18
N TYR A 239 -25.77 -15.55 22.29
CA TYR A 239 -26.80 -16.58 22.53
C TYR A 239 -26.41 -17.61 23.60
N SER A 240 -25.13 -17.99 23.72
CA SER A 240 -24.68 -18.94 24.75
C SER A 240 -24.65 -18.33 26.15
N VAL A 241 -24.44 -17.02 26.28
CA VAL A 241 -24.45 -16.30 27.56
C VAL A 241 -25.89 -16.09 28.06
N THR A 242 -26.86 -15.89 27.16
CA THR A 242 -28.28 -15.73 27.54
C THR A 242 -28.97 -17.02 27.93
N ASN A 243 -28.53 -18.18 27.43
CA ASN A 243 -29.12 -19.49 27.76
C ASN A 243 -28.57 -20.10 29.08
N HIS A 244 -27.63 -19.44 29.75
CA HIS A 244 -27.06 -19.85 31.04
C HIS A 244 -27.43 -18.89 32.19
N ARG A 245 -28.47 -18.07 32.03
CA ARG A 245 -29.15 -17.33 33.10
C ARG A 245 -30.56 -17.85 33.27
#